data_AF-A0AAJ8E0S8-F1
#
_entry.id   AF-A0AAJ8E0S8-F1
#
_cell.length_a   1.000
_cell.length_b   1.000
_cell.length_c   1.000
_cell.angle_alpha   90.00
_cell.angle_beta   90.00
_cell.angle_gamma   90.00
#
_symmetry.space_group_name_H-M   'P 1'
#
loop_
_entity.id
_entity.type
_entity.pdbx_description
1 polymer ?
#
loop_
_entity_poly.entity_id
_entity_poly.type
_entity_poly.pdbx_seq_one_letter_code
_entity_poly.pdbx_strand_id
1 'polypeptide(L)'
;MDYSAISNDPDHPAGTSPWASPRPTQTTFPASVTSDIPPAPLPPQDPYNAESQPTETPGFQENEIGSPDLSARLQGAQLGEPGYVDEHSQHTQQQHGQQPRSQLPARYQTGPRQNPRQPAPVYRIQAKVTGLERTGKKDPILRFDTNIPKFRTTQYRDVRRTHAEFVKLADHLISANPEALVPAVPPPLTPAGAGTEEDEIRVKSSLQRWLNVVLSNEVLIHDDEVVLFVESDFGYSPVVRMKQPATGVRRKVLKQFAPPPDDTPELQNARPIVKMFYLGTMDTSHKVDRVVKARRGLGLAESDFGVKLGQMHVQETHPGLSNAYRKLGKIIQTVGDFHAVQATAEATTLGDPLSYHSSDAFIVKETLTNRHILLRDLIQAQQATRSKRAAADRLKVSSSVRPDKVDEAINALDEAQGHEDYLTKRTQRVTSNLLAEKQRWFDRTTNDMLASLREYTLRQIESERRTLATLESVRPDIRAIDASGGLSRLGRESHPTARRPNLGSSQGPKGDAWSGIPRRSDSLGRSLSGSFVAPTPTEDDEEVNGHGTGKGRLRSASGVSSIVEEDDDDRLDARNAASRLATSTF
;
A
#
# COMPACT_ATOMS: atom_id res chain seq x y z
N MET A 1 -43.46 6.92 -28.95
CA MET A 1 -42.64 8.14 -28.77
C MET A 1 -41.27 7.82 -29.32
N ASP A 2 -40.78 8.65 -30.24
CA ASP A 2 -39.48 8.46 -30.87
C ASP A 2 -38.41 9.17 -30.03
N TYR A 3 -37.34 8.45 -29.68
CA TYR A 3 -36.27 8.93 -28.80
C TYR A 3 -35.00 9.35 -29.56
N SER A 4 -35.02 9.33 -30.90
CA SER A 4 -33.88 9.71 -31.76
C SER A 4 -33.42 11.17 -31.62
N ALA A 5 -34.24 12.05 -31.02
CA ALA A 5 -33.98 13.49 -30.91
C ALA A 5 -33.12 13.93 -29.70
N ILE A 6 -32.84 13.05 -28.73
CA ILE A 6 -32.11 13.45 -27.49
C ILE A 6 -30.59 13.64 -27.72
N SER A 7 -30.04 13.11 -28.82
CA SER A 7 -28.58 13.05 -29.02
C SER A 7 -27.92 14.32 -29.59
N ASN A 8 -28.69 15.35 -29.95
CA ASN A 8 -28.20 16.56 -30.63
C ASN A 8 -28.76 17.85 -30.00
N ASP A 9 -28.50 18.08 -28.71
CA ASP A 9 -28.68 19.39 -28.09
C ASP A 9 -27.47 20.30 -28.43
N PRO A 10 -27.64 21.42 -29.15
CA PRO A 10 -26.54 22.30 -29.52
C PRO A 10 -25.89 23.03 -28.33
N ASP A 11 -26.58 23.16 -27.19
CA ASP A 11 -26.03 23.79 -25.98
C ASP A 11 -25.31 22.78 -25.07
N HIS A 12 -25.51 21.47 -25.28
CA HIS A 12 -24.92 20.38 -24.49
C HIS A 12 -24.37 19.23 -25.38
N PRO A 13 -23.18 19.38 -25.98
CA PRO A 13 -22.56 18.31 -26.75
C PRO A 13 -22.28 17.09 -25.87
N ALA A 14 -22.83 15.94 -26.24
CA ALA A 14 -22.68 14.69 -25.50
C ALA A 14 -21.19 14.27 -25.40
N GLY A 15 -20.61 14.46 -24.21
CA GLY A 15 -19.23 14.07 -23.90
C GLY A 15 -19.01 12.57 -24.09
N THR A 16 -17.77 12.18 -24.43
CA THR A 16 -17.38 10.78 -24.57
C THR A 16 -17.70 10.00 -23.29
N SER A 17 -18.43 8.89 -23.47
CA SER A 17 -18.87 8.01 -22.36
C SER A 17 -17.70 7.66 -21.42
N PRO A 18 -17.90 7.70 -20.09
CA PRO A 18 -16.86 7.37 -19.11
C PRO A 18 -16.40 5.90 -19.15
N TRP A 19 -17.02 5.07 -20.01
CA TRP A 19 -16.66 3.67 -20.27
C TRP A 19 -15.96 3.44 -21.62
N ALA A 20 -15.70 4.50 -22.39
CA ALA A 20 -15.00 4.38 -23.68
C ALA A 20 -13.50 4.09 -23.47
N SER A 21 -13.00 3.01 -24.08
CA SER A 21 -11.56 2.70 -24.09
C SER A 21 -10.80 3.64 -25.04
N PRO A 22 -9.52 3.98 -24.75
CA PRO A 22 -8.73 4.85 -25.64
C PRO A 22 -8.51 4.24 -27.03
N ARG A 23 -8.45 5.10 -28.06
CA ARG A 23 -8.04 4.66 -29.41
C ARG A 23 -6.50 4.46 -29.46
N PRO A 24 -5.97 3.56 -30.32
CA PRO A 24 -4.55 3.17 -30.30
C PRO A 24 -3.50 4.27 -30.55
N THR A 25 -3.93 5.49 -30.87
CA THR A 25 -3.06 6.62 -31.23
C THR A 25 -2.91 7.68 -30.14
N GLN A 26 -3.47 7.48 -28.94
CA GLN A 26 -3.31 8.39 -27.80
C GLN A 26 -2.57 7.72 -26.63
N THR A 27 -1.38 8.24 -26.29
CA THR A 27 -0.55 7.81 -25.16
C THR A 27 -0.67 8.73 -23.93
N THR A 28 -1.62 9.68 -23.95
CA THR A 28 -1.77 10.72 -22.92
C THR A 28 -3.22 10.83 -22.49
N PHE A 29 -3.49 10.75 -21.18
CA PHE A 29 -4.80 11.08 -20.63
C PHE A 29 -5.02 12.60 -20.66
N PRO A 30 -6.19 13.11 -21.11
CA PRO A 30 -6.54 14.51 -20.91
C PRO A 30 -6.62 14.79 -19.41
N ALA A 31 -6.13 15.96 -18.98
CA ALA A 31 -6.33 16.40 -17.61
C ALA A 31 -7.84 16.54 -17.33
N SER A 32 -8.31 15.97 -16.21
CA SER A 32 -9.70 16.14 -15.78
C SER A 32 -9.97 17.62 -15.53
N VAL A 33 -10.79 18.23 -16.38
CA VAL A 33 -11.25 19.60 -16.21
C VAL A 33 -12.36 19.56 -15.16
N THR A 34 -12.04 19.92 -13.92
CA THR A 34 -13.01 19.91 -12.81
C THR A 34 -13.90 21.15 -12.87
N SER A 35 -14.76 21.22 -13.89
CA SER A 35 -15.70 22.34 -14.09
C SER A 35 -16.96 22.21 -13.21
N ASP A 36 -17.34 20.99 -12.84
CA ASP A 36 -18.61 20.69 -12.15
C ASP A 36 -18.46 20.53 -10.63
N ILE A 37 -17.81 21.51 -9.98
CA ILE A 37 -17.88 21.67 -8.53
C ILE A 37 -18.50 23.04 -8.25
N PRO A 38 -19.79 23.13 -7.85
CA PRO A 38 -20.35 24.40 -7.41
C PRO A 38 -19.61 24.88 -6.16
N PRO A 39 -19.27 26.18 -6.05
CA PRO A 39 -18.61 26.71 -4.86
C PRO A 39 -19.50 26.50 -3.64
N ALA A 40 -18.96 25.91 -2.58
CA ALA A 40 -19.68 25.71 -1.33
C ALA A 40 -20.12 27.08 -0.75
N PRO A 41 -21.35 27.21 -0.25
CA PRO A 41 -21.83 28.47 0.31
C PRO A 41 -21.01 28.88 1.53
N LEU A 42 -20.72 30.17 1.62
CA LEU A 42 -20.11 30.77 2.81
C LEU A 42 -21.05 30.61 4.02
N PRO A 43 -20.52 30.41 5.25
CA PRO A 43 -21.35 30.39 6.44
C PRO A 43 -22.03 31.76 6.65
N PRO A 44 -23.29 31.80 7.15
CA PRO A 44 -23.97 33.07 7.40
C PRO A 44 -23.22 33.94 8.41
N GLN A 45 -23.13 35.24 8.12
CA GLN A 45 -22.85 36.25 9.13
C GLN A 45 -24.18 36.62 9.80
N ASP A 46 -24.37 36.22 11.07
CA ASP A 46 -25.50 36.70 11.87
C ASP A 46 -25.25 38.15 12.32
N PRO A 47 -26.15 39.11 12.04
CA PRO A 47 -25.86 40.54 12.15
C PRO A 47 -26.48 41.22 13.39
N TYR A 48 -26.45 40.60 14.57
CA TYR A 48 -26.89 41.25 15.81
C TYR A 48 -26.03 40.88 17.03
N ASN A 49 -25.23 41.84 17.50
CA ASN A 49 -24.94 41.94 18.93
C ASN A 49 -24.57 43.38 19.31
N ALA A 50 -25.54 44.10 19.87
CA ALA A 50 -25.34 45.37 20.55
C ALA A 50 -25.88 45.24 21.98
N GLU A 51 -24.99 45.47 22.95
CA GLU A 51 -25.21 45.88 24.34
C GLU A 51 -26.51 45.45 25.06
N SER A 52 -26.39 44.58 26.08
CA SER A 52 -26.65 44.98 27.50
C SER A 52 -26.44 43.83 28.52
N GLN A 53 -26.06 44.21 29.74
CA GLN A 53 -25.93 43.39 30.95
C GLN A 53 -27.28 43.30 31.74
N PRO A 54 -27.34 42.70 32.96
CA PRO A 54 -26.87 41.39 33.42
C PRO A 54 -27.98 40.62 34.19
N THR A 55 -27.75 39.37 34.61
CA THR A 55 -28.40 38.83 35.83
C THR A 55 -27.65 37.65 36.48
N GLU A 56 -27.74 37.60 37.81
CA GLU A 56 -27.26 36.64 38.82
C GLU A 56 -27.87 35.22 38.63
N THR A 57 -27.49 34.07 39.23
CA THR A 57 -26.48 33.54 40.21
C THR A 57 -26.60 31.97 40.17
N PRO A 58 -26.01 31.13 41.05
CA PRO A 58 -24.71 31.14 41.73
C PRO A 58 -23.90 29.81 41.62
N GLY A 59 -22.59 29.89 41.89
CA GLY A 59 -21.89 28.97 42.80
C GLY A 59 -21.45 27.57 42.33
N PHE A 60 -20.14 27.40 42.12
CA PHE A 60 -19.30 26.52 42.98
C PHE A 60 -17.82 26.94 42.87
N GLN A 61 -17.22 27.28 44.02
CA GLN A 61 -15.77 27.39 44.25
C GLN A 61 -15.19 25.94 44.35
N GLU A 62 -13.91 25.62 44.23
CA GLU A 62 -12.61 26.31 44.42
C GLU A 62 -11.57 25.54 43.53
N ASN A 63 -10.29 25.88 43.33
CA ASN A 63 -9.39 26.95 43.81
C ASN A 63 -8.27 27.17 42.75
N GLU A 64 -7.50 28.26 42.86
CA GLU A 64 -6.25 28.48 42.12
C GLU A 64 -5.06 28.56 43.09
N ILE A 65 -3.94 27.88 42.76
CA ILE A 65 -2.62 28.20 43.32
C ILE A 65 -1.69 28.51 42.16
N GLY A 66 -1.32 29.78 42.01
CA GLY A 66 -0.37 30.22 41.01
C GLY A 66 1.06 29.73 41.29
N SER A 67 1.83 29.52 40.23
CA SER A 67 3.29 29.35 40.32
C SER A 67 3.94 29.91 39.05
N PRO A 68 5.07 30.64 39.16
CA PRO A 68 5.53 31.53 38.10
C PRO A 68 6.47 30.86 37.08
N ASP A 69 6.50 31.51 35.91
CA ASP A 69 7.57 31.62 34.91
C ASP A 69 8.72 30.58 34.94
N LEU A 70 8.74 29.74 33.91
CA LEU A 70 9.66 28.59 33.76
C LEU A 70 10.90 28.93 32.89
N SER A 71 11.28 30.20 32.79
CA SER A 71 12.32 30.70 31.88
C SER A 71 13.75 30.82 32.47
N ALA A 72 13.95 30.61 33.78
CA ALA A 72 15.18 31.00 34.49
C ALA A 72 16.05 29.85 35.05
N ARG A 73 16.02 28.63 34.49
CA ARG A 73 16.70 27.46 35.11
C ARG A 73 17.53 26.54 34.20
N LEU A 74 18.09 27.08 33.11
CA LEU A 74 19.03 26.36 32.22
C LEU A 74 20.29 27.18 31.89
N GLN A 75 20.99 27.67 32.91
CA GLN A 75 22.37 28.16 32.80
C GLN A 75 23.14 27.85 34.09
N GLY A 76 24.35 27.29 33.96
CA GLY A 76 25.35 27.18 35.04
C GLY A 76 25.36 25.87 35.85
N ALA A 77 26.14 24.89 35.39
CA ALA A 77 26.73 23.85 36.24
C ALA A 77 27.99 23.27 35.56
N GLN A 78 29.15 23.90 35.77
CA GLN A 78 30.44 23.40 35.30
C GLN A 78 31.46 23.46 36.44
N LEU A 79 32.16 22.32 36.64
CA LEU A 79 33.39 22.13 37.43
C LEU A 79 33.34 22.23 38.97
N GLY A 80 34.07 21.30 39.60
CA GLY A 80 34.33 21.24 41.04
C GLY A 80 34.85 19.86 41.49
N GLU A 81 36.15 19.59 41.31
CA GLU A 81 36.85 18.59 42.15
C GLU A 81 36.93 19.10 43.60
N PRO A 82 37.05 18.21 44.59
CA PRO A 82 38.37 18.00 45.18
C PRO A 82 38.70 16.53 45.52
N GLY A 83 39.99 16.17 45.55
CA GLY A 83 40.45 14.92 46.15
C GLY A 83 40.93 15.09 47.60
N TYR A 84 41.17 13.98 48.32
CA TYR A 84 42.39 13.65 49.10
C TYR A 84 42.23 12.30 49.87
N VAL A 85 43.17 11.37 49.60
CA VAL A 85 43.74 10.21 50.38
C VAL A 85 42.95 9.11 51.14
N ASP A 86 43.47 7.88 50.92
CA ASP A 86 43.75 6.72 51.79
C ASP A 86 42.69 6.05 52.72
N GLU A 87 42.50 4.73 52.52
CA GLU A 87 42.97 3.73 53.50
C GLU A 87 43.23 2.33 52.87
N HIS A 88 43.89 1.42 53.62
CA HIS A 88 44.56 0.19 53.15
C HIS A 88 43.74 -1.12 53.24
N SER A 89 44.30 -2.19 52.65
CA SER A 89 44.02 -3.66 52.83
C SER A 89 43.09 -4.31 51.80
N GLN A 90 43.30 -5.55 51.30
CA GLN A 90 44.27 -6.60 51.67
C GLN A 90 44.59 -7.57 50.48
N HIS A 91 45.57 -8.46 50.66
CA HIS A 91 46.15 -9.35 49.63
C HIS A 91 45.24 -10.45 49.04
N THR A 92 45.50 -10.84 47.78
CA THR A 92 45.89 -12.24 47.46
C THR A 92 46.82 -12.29 46.23
N GLN A 93 47.77 -13.24 46.19
CA GLN A 93 48.77 -13.44 45.12
C GLN A 93 48.43 -14.62 44.19
N GLN A 94 49.23 -14.78 43.12
CA GLN A 94 49.50 -15.96 42.26
C GLN A 94 48.79 -16.01 40.88
N GLN A 95 49.39 -16.49 39.77
CA GLN A 95 50.81 -16.57 39.37
C GLN A 95 50.91 -16.73 37.82
N HIS A 96 52.10 -16.51 37.25
CA HIS A 96 52.52 -16.51 35.82
C HIS A 96 51.88 -17.46 34.78
N GLY A 97 51.90 -17.02 33.50
CA GLY A 97 51.56 -17.85 32.33
C GLY A 97 51.96 -17.34 30.92
N GLN A 98 53.20 -16.84 30.76
CA GLN A 98 54.02 -16.80 29.51
C GLN A 98 53.42 -16.40 28.12
N GLN A 99 54.01 -15.36 27.51
CA GLN A 99 54.04 -15.13 26.05
C GLN A 99 55.06 -16.06 25.35
N PRO A 100 54.99 -16.16 24.01
CA PRO A 100 56.21 -16.01 23.22
C PRO A 100 56.15 -14.89 22.15
N ARG A 101 57.21 -14.06 22.17
CA ARG A 101 57.85 -13.41 21.00
C ARG A 101 58.12 -14.44 19.87
N SER A 102 58.37 -14.11 18.60
CA SER A 102 58.49 -12.86 17.82
C SER A 102 58.88 -13.23 16.38
N GLN A 103 58.49 -12.46 15.35
CA GLN A 103 59.29 -12.33 14.11
C GLN A 103 59.25 -10.89 13.56
N LEU A 104 60.42 -10.40 13.12
CA LEU A 104 60.66 -9.08 12.51
C LEU A 104 61.15 -9.29 11.05
N PRO A 105 61.22 -8.24 10.20
CA PRO A 105 60.75 -8.36 8.82
C PRO A 105 61.82 -8.63 7.75
N ALA A 106 61.40 -9.25 6.65
CA ALA A 106 62.14 -9.28 5.40
C ALA A 106 62.06 -7.94 4.64
N ARG A 107 63.08 -7.65 3.84
CA ARG A 107 63.46 -6.30 3.38
C ARG A 107 63.43 -6.17 1.84
N TYR A 108 62.94 -5.02 1.36
CA TYR A 108 62.95 -4.51 -0.03
C TYR A 108 62.43 -5.39 -1.19
N GLN A 109 61.30 -4.99 -1.76
CA GLN A 109 61.18 -4.80 -3.21
C GLN A 109 60.41 -3.49 -3.50
N THR A 110 61.11 -2.48 -4.00
CA THR A 110 60.51 -1.22 -4.48
C THR A 110 60.16 -1.35 -5.96
N GLY A 111 58.89 -1.54 -6.27
CA GLY A 111 58.35 -1.46 -7.64
C GLY A 111 57.01 -0.72 -7.62
N PRO A 112 56.69 0.12 -8.62
CA PRO A 112 55.47 0.93 -8.62
C PRO A 112 54.25 0.05 -8.98
N ARG A 113 53.76 -0.71 -8.00
CA ARG A 113 52.44 -1.35 -8.11
C ARG A 113 51.37 -0.28 -7.99
N GLN A 114 50.85 0.16 -9.14
CA GLN A 114 49.51 0.71 -9.24
C GLN A 114 48.52 -0.38 -8.84
N ASN A 115 48.26 -0.51 -7.54
CA ASN A 115 47.12 -1.30 -7.08
C ASN A 115 45.86 -0.56 -7.55
N PRO A 116 44.99 -1.14 -8.42
CA PRO A 116 43.64 -0.64 -8.55
C PRO A 116 43.02 -0.74 -7.17
N ARG A 117 42.60 0.41 -6.63
CA ARG A 117 41.97 0.53 -5.33
C ARG A 117 40.71 -0.33 -5.39
N GLN A 118 40.74 -1.55 -4.83
CA GLN A 118 39.56 -2.40 -4.84
C GLN A 118 38.41 -1.60 -4.22
N PRO A 119 37.22 -1.57 -4.85
CA PRO A 119 36.09 -0.87 -4.26
C PRO A 119 35.86 -1.47 -2.88
N ALA A 120 35.81 -0.60 -1.86
CA ALA A 120 35.54 -1.04 -0.50
C ALA A 120 34.26 -1.88 -0.50
N PRO A 121 34.21 -3.01 0.23
CA PRO A 121 33.06 -3.90 0.18
C PRO A 121 31.81 -3.12 0.56
N VAL A 122 30.88 -3.00 -0.39
CA VAL A 122 29.64 -2.23 -0.20
C VAL A 122 28.89 -2.85 0.95
N TYR A 123 28.82 -2.13 2.06
CA TYR A 123 28.25 -2.65 3.29
C TYR A 123 26.74 -2.80 3.14
N ARG A 124 26.27 -4.02 2.85
CA ARG A 124 24.86 -4.30 2.58
C ARG A 124 24.24 -5.12 3.69
N ILE A 125 23.40 -4.46 4.49
CA ILE A 125 22.51 -5.16 5.42
C ILE A 125 21.43 -5.87 4.60
N GLN A 126 21.11 -7.09 5.02
CA GLN A 126 20.06 -7.94 4.49
C GLN A 126 19.37 -8.59 5.68
N ALA A 127 18.06 -8.42 5.81
CA ALA A 127 17.24 -9.24 6.68
C ALA A 127 16.45 -10.25 5.85
N LYS A 128 16.24 -11.45 6.38
CA LYS A 128 15.39 -12.49 5.79
C LYS A 128 14.36 -12.94 6.79
N VAL A 129 13.08 -12.71 6.51
CA VAL A 129 11.96 -13.24 7.31
C VAL A 129 11.93 -14.77 7.16
N THR A 130 12.08 -15.46 8.29
CA THR A 130 12.13 -16.93 8.39
C THR A 130 10.82 -17.54 8.90
N GLY A 131 10.03 -16.79 9.67
CA GLY A 131 8.77 -17.28 10.23
C GLY A 131 7.82 -16.20 10.74
N LEU A 132 6.58 -16.62 10.98
CA LEU A 132 5.51 -15.82 11.58
C LEU A 132 4.80 -16.73 12.60
N GLU A 133 4.89 -16.39 13.88
CA GLU A 133 4.29 -17.16 14.97
C GLU A 133 3.05 -16.44 15.50
N ARG A 134 1.88 -17.06 15.36
CA ARG A 134 0.60 -16.54 15.88
C ARG A 134 0.17 -17.30 17.13
N THR A 135 -0.04 -16.59 18.25
CA THR A 135 -0.49 -17.21 19.51
C THR A 135 -1.93 -16.78 19.83
N GLY A 136 -2.90 -17.42 19.16
CA GLY A 136 -4.31 -17.03 19.26
C GLY A 136 -4.55 -15.62 18.74
N LYS A 137 -5.23 -14.77 19.53
CA LYS A 137 -5.51 -13.36 19.19
C LYS A 137 -4.41 -12.37 19.65
N LYS A 138 -3.25 -12.86 20.09
CA LYS A 138 -2.12 -12.00 20.48
C LYS A 138 -1.42 -11.41 19.26
N ASP A 139 -0.67 -10.34 19.49
CA ASP A 139 0.21 -9.71 18.50
C ASP A 139 1.19 -10.75 17.92
N PRO A 140 1.28 -10.94 16.59
CA PRO A 140 2.13 -11.98 16.01
C PRO A 140 3.62 -11.65 16.16
N ILE A 141 4.42 -12.70 16.33
CA ILE A 141 5.88 -12.60 16.40
C ILE A 141 6.45 -12.95 15.04
N LEU A 142 7.19 -12.02 14.43
CA LEU A 142 8.02 -12.29 13.27
C LEU A 142 9.38 -12.81 13.70
N ARG A 143 9.89 -13.75 12.91
CA ARG A 143 11.24 -14.31 13.03
C ARG A 143 12.02 -13.95 11.78
N PHE A 144 13.24 -13.43 11.95
CA PHE A 144 14.13 -13.09 10.84
C PHE A 144 15.60 -13.25 11.19
N ASP A 145 16.42 -13.51 10.17
CA ASP A 145 17.88 -13.50 10.26
C ASP A 145 18.40 -12.18 9.66
N THR A 146 19.52 -11.63 10.15
CA THR A 146 20.12 -10.39 9.62
C THR A 146 21.64 -10.32 9.84
N ASN A 147 22.35 -9.59 8.98
CA ASN A 147 23.80 -9.35 9.05
C ASN A 147 24.15 -7.89 9.46
N ILE A 148 23.37 -7.29 10.35
CA ILE A 148 23.66 -5.93 10.85
C ILE A 148 25.01 -5.90 11.60
N PRO A 149 25.86 -4.86 11.44
CA PRO A 149 27.18 -4.85 12.05
C PRO A 149 27.12 -4.21 13.44
N LYS A 150 27.25 -5.00 14.50
CA LYS A 150 27.81 -4.50 15.77
C LYS A 150 28.79 -5.52 16.36
N PHE A 151 29.56 -5.04 17.34
CA PHE A 151 30.76 -5.71 17.86
C PHE A 151 30.53 -7.10 18.49
N ARG A 152 29.28 -7.56 18.64
CA ARG A 152 28.94 -8.86 19.24
C ARG A 152 28.96 -10.02 18.23
N THR A 153 28.32 -9.87 17.08
CA THR A 153 28.14 -10.96 16.10
C THR A 153 27.98 -10.42 14.67
N THR A 154 28.53 -11.15 13.68
CA THR A 154 28.41 -10.80 12.25
C THR A 154 27.13 -11.30 11.58
N GLN A 155 26.39 -12.19 12.24
CA GLN A 155 25.07 -12.69 11.84
C GLN A 155 24.21 -12.88 13.09
N TYR A 156 23.02 -12.30 13.08
CA TYR A 156 21.97 -12.54 14.06
C TYR A 156 20.95 -13.50 13.41
N ARG A 157 20.61 -14.57 14.12
CA ARG A 157 19.65 -15.57 13.65
C ARG A 157 18.48 -15.66 14.62
N ASP A 158 17.31 -16.00 14.10
CA ASP A 158 16.08 -16.15 14.88
C ASP A 158 15.67 -14.90 15.68
N VAL A 159 15.92 -13.70 15.14
CA VAL A 159 15.51 -12.44 15.78
C VAL A 159 13.98 -12.39 15.84
N ARG A 160 13.45 -12.36 17.07
CA ARG A 160 12.01 -12.40 17.36
C ARG A 160 11.48 -11.02 17.71
N ARG A 161 10.53 -10.51 16.93
CA ARG A 161 9.88 -9.21 17.16
C ARG A 161 8.39 -9.26 16.91
N THR A 162 7.61 -8.72 17.83
CA THR A 162 6.16 -8.53 17.69
C THR A 162 5.85 -7.44 16.68
N HIS A 163 4.69 -7.47 16.02
CA HIS A 163 4.32 -6.42 15.06
C HIS A 163 4.27 -5.02 15.70
N ALA A 164 3.80 -4.90 16.94
CA ALA A 164 3.82 -3.65 17.69
C ALA A 164 5.24 -3.09 17.90
N GLU A 165 6.28 -3.93 17.92
CA GLU A 165 7.67 -3.47 17.98
C GLU A 165 8.17 -2.89 16.65
N PHE A 166 7.74 -3.44 15.51
CA PHE A 166 7.97 -2.82 14.20
C PHE A 166 7.31 -1.43 14.12
N VAL A 167 6.09 -1.27 14.65
CA VAL A 167 5.41 0.03 14.73
C VAL A 167 6.20 1.02 15.59
N LYS A 168 6.66 0.63 16.79
CA LYS A 168 7.52 1.48 17.64
C LYS A 168 8.81 1.90 16.94
N LEU A 169 9.43 1.01 16.15
CA LEU A 169 10.64 1.33 15.40
C LEU A 169 10.31 2.33 14.29
N ALA A 170 9.25 2.10 13.51
CA ALA A 170 8.82 3.02 12.46
C ALA A 170 8.51 4.42 13.02
N ASP A 171 7.76 4.52 14.12
CA ASP A 171 7.44 5.80 14.78
C ASP A 171 8.69 6.56 15.24
N HIS A 172 9.71 5.85 15.74
CA HIS A 172 11.01 6.44 16.04
C HIS A 172 11.69 6.94 14.76
N LEU A 173 11.85 6.08 13.74
CA LEU A 173 12.57 6.41 12.51
C LEU A 173 11.95 7.61 11.78
N ILE A 174 10.60 7.69 11.70
CA ILE A 174 9.85 8.81 11.12
C ILE A 174 10.10 10.13 11.88
N SER A 175 10.48 10.05 13.17
CA SER A 175 10.70 11.21 14.05
C SER A 175 12.17 11.62 14.17
N ALA A 176 13.10 10.66 14.11
CA ALA A 176 14.54 10.92 14.16
C ALA A 176 15.13 11.34 12.81
N ASN A 177 14.60 10.83 11.69
CA ASN A 177 15.21 10.95 10.36
C ASN A 177 14.34 11.76 9.36
N PRO A 178 14.19 13.08 9.51
CA PRO A 178 13.39 13.91 8.58
C PRO A 178 13.95 13.97 7.15
N GLU A 179 15.18 13.51 6.93
CA GLU A 179 15.82 13.31 5.63
C GLU A 179 15.41 12.01 4.87
N ALA A 180 14.62 11.11 5.46
CA ALA A 180 14.28 9.81 4.87
C ALA A 180 12.77 9.59 4.71
N LEU A 181 12.35 8.82 3.69
CA LEU A 181 10.95 8.44 3.47
C LEU A 181 10.68 7.03 4.02
N VAL A 182 10.56 6.95 5.35
CA VAL A 182 10.28 5.69 6.08
C VAL A 182 8.95 5.10 5.61
N PRO A 183 8.90 3.82 5.21
CA PRO A 183 7.67 3.18 4.76
C PRO A 183 6.70 2.88 5.91
N ALA A 184 5.39 2.93 5.63
CA ALA A 184 4.36 2.45 6.55
C ALA A 184 4.58 0.97 6.91
N VAL A 185 4.38 0.60 8.17
CA VAL A 185 4.43 -0.82 8.58
C VAL A 185 3.20 -1.54 8.02
N PRO A 186 3.36 -2.62 7.23
CA PRO A 186 2.22 -3.40 6.73
C PRO A 186 1.38 -3.98 7.89
N PRO A 187 0.06 -4.19 7.71
CA PRO A 187 -0.78 -4.80 8.74
C PRO A 187 -0.30 -6.20 9.21
N PRO A 188 -0.59 -6.60 10.45
CA PRO A 188 -0.23 -7.93 10.99
C PRO A 188 -1.12 -9.08 10.47
N LEU A 189 -2.14 -8.75 9.66
CA LEU A 189 -3.23 -9.59 9.19
C LEU A 189 -3.73 -9.08 7.84
N THR A 190 -4.20 -9.99 6.99
CA THR A 190 -4.82 -9.69 5.69
C THR A 190 -6.27 -10.19 5.64
N PRO A 191 -7.10 -9.68 4.71
CA PRO A 191 -8.46 -10.16 4.46
C PRO A 191 -8.58 -11.62 4.01
N ALA A 192 -7.48 -12.26 3.61
CA ALA A 192 -7.45 -13.69 3.30
C ALA A 192 -7.82 -14.57 4.52
N GLY A 193 -7.69 -14.03 5.73
CA GLY A 193 -8.13 -14.66 6.97
C GLY A 193 -6.96 -15.12 7.84
N ALA A 194 -6.99 -14.74 9.12
CA ALA A 194 -5.92 -15.00 10.08
C ALA A 194 -5.55 -16.48 10.16
N GLY A 195 -4.28 -16.83 9.91
CA GLY A 195 -3.79 -18.20 10.00
C GLY A 195 -4.12 -19.09 8.79
N THR A 196 -4.61 -18.50 7.69
CA THR A 196 -4.56 -19.15 6.37
C THR A 196 -3.13 -19.09 5.81
N GLU A 197 -2.78 -20.03 4.92
CA GLU A 197 -1.48 -20.02 4.24
C GLU A 197 -1.28 -18.73 3.41
N GLU A 198 -2.33 -18.26 2.72
CA GLU A 198 -2.28 -17.01 1.93
C GLU A 198 -2.03 -15.77 2.82
N ASP A 199 -2.67 -15.68 3.99
CA ASP A 199 -2.39 -14.63 4.98
C ASP A 199 -0.94 -14.66 5.46
N GLU A 200 -0.44 -15.83 5.86
CA GLU A 200 0.95 -15.94 6.31
C GLU A 200 1.95 -15.52 5.24
N ILE A 201 1.77 -16.01 4.00
CA ILE A 201 2.65 -15.67 2.88
C ILE A 201 2.63 -14.16 2.61
N ARG A 202 1.45 -13.53 2.60
CA ARG A 202 1.31 -12.08 2.34
C ARG A 202 1.87 -11.22 3.46
N VAL A 203 1.66 -11.59 4.73
CA VAL A 203 2.24 -10.87 5.89
C VAL A 203 3.77 -11.00 5.89
N LYS A 204 4.32 -12.23 5.74
CA LYS A 204 5.77 -12.46 5.66
C LYS A 204 6.40 -11.69 4.49
N SER A 205 5.78 -11.72 3.31
CA SER A 205 6.26 -11.01 2.11
C SER A 205 6.23 -9.48 2.28
N SER A 206 5.16 -8.93 2.88
CA SER A 206 5.03 -7.48 3.06
C SER A 206 6.00 -6.94 4.11
N LEU A 207 6.19 -7.64 5.23
CA LEU A 207 7.17 -7.23 6.24
C LEU A 207 8.62 -7.49 5.79
N GLN A 208 8.86 -8.49 4.92
CA GLN A 208 10.13 -8.63 4.20
C GLN A 208 10.40 -7.43 3.27
N ARG A 209 9.40 -6.93 2.54
CA ARG A 209 9.53 -5.71 1.72
C ARG A 209 9.80 -4.48 2.59
N TRP A 210 9.12 -4.34 3.72
CA TRP A 210 9.36 -3.26 4.68
C TRP A 210 10.80 -3.27 5.22
N LEU A 211 11.28 -4.42 5.70
CA LEU A 211 12.66 -4.61 6.15
C LEU A 211 13.67 -4.32 5.04
N ASN A 212 13.41 -4.76 3.81
CA ASN A 212 14.28 -4.47 2.67
C ASN A 212 14.38 -2.97 2.40
N VAL A 213 13.29 -2.21 2.51
CA VAL A 213 13.34 -0.74 2.34
C VAL A 213 14.13 -0.08 3.47
N VAL A 214 13.84 -0.41 4.73
CA VAL A 214 14.52 0.21 5.88
C VAL A 214 16.02 -0.10 5.88
N LEU A 215 16.38 -1.37 5.67
CA LEU A 215 17.77 -1.85 5.73
C LEU A 215 18.58 -1.63 4.43
N SER A 216 17.96 -1.06 3.39
CA SER A 216 18.68 -0.59 2.19
C SER A 216 18.83 0.94 2.14
N ASN A 217 18.23 1.65 3.10
CA ASN A 217 18.26 3.10 3.16
C ASN A 217 19.51 3.61 3.88
N GLU A 218 20.36 4.32 3.14
CA GLU A 218 21.64 4.88 3.63
C GLU A 218 21.52 5.80 4.85
N VAL A 219 20.36 6.41 5.12
CA VAL A 219 20.12 7.16 6.34
C VAL A 219 19.74 6.21 7.47
N LEU A 220 18.68 5.42 7.27
CA LEU A 220 18.06 4.63 8.35
C LEU A 220 18.98 3.55 8.92
N ILE A 221 19.87 2.97 8.11
CA ILE A 221 20.82 1.94 8.59
C ILE A 221 21.85 2.44 9.61
N HIS A 222 22.05 3.76 9.70
CA HIS A 222 22.97 4.38 10.66
C HIS A 222 22.26 4.83 11.94
N ASP A 223 20.94 4.68 12.03
CA ASP A 223 20.18 4.94 13.25
C ASP A 223 20.43 3.81 14.28
N ASP A 224 20.89 4.18 15.47
CA ASP A 224 21.24 3.23 16.53
C ASP A 224 20.05 2.34 16.95
N GLU A 225 18.81 2.85 16.85
CA GLU A 225 17.61 2.08 17.19
C GLU A 225 17.37 0.93 16.21
N VAL A 226 17.86 0.98 14.96
CA VAL A 226 17.79 -0.17 14.04
C VAL A 226 18.66 -1.32 14.55
N VAL A 227 19.79 -1.01 15.20
CA VAL A 227 20.65 -2.05 15.77
C VAL A 227 20.14 -2.52 17.13
N LEU A 228 19.64 -1.62 17.99
CA LEU A 228 18.98 -2.00 19.24
C LEU A 228 17.74 -2.86 18.97
N PHE A 229 16.97 -2.56 17.91
CA PHE A 229 15.88 -3.41 17.44
C PHE A 229 16.34 -4.81 17.04
N VAL A 230 17.59 -5.04 16.66
CA VAL A 230 18.12 -6.38 16.42
C VAL A 230 18.70 -7.01 17.70
N GLU A 231 19.44 -6.24 18.50
CA GLU A 231 20.20 -6.75 19.66
C GLU A 231 19.38 -6.98 20.94
N SER A 232 18.18 -6.41 21.08
CA SER A 232 17.40 -6.60 22.32
C SER A 232 16.90 -8.04 22.53
N ASP A 233 17.37 -8.69 23.59
CA ASP A 233 16.93 -10.05 23.97
C ASP A 233 15.48 -10.07 24.51
N PHE A 234 15.10 -9.05 25.29
CA PHE A 234 13.84 -8.99 26.04
C PHE A 234 12.84 -7.98 25.48
N GLY A 235 12.57 -8.09 24.17
CA GLY A 235 11.67 -7.19 23.45
C GLY A 235 12.25 -5.79 23.22
N TYR A 236 11.55 -4.98 22.44
CA TYR A 236 12.00 -3.68 21.96
C TYR A 236 11.10 -2.52 22.43
N SER A 237 11.78 -1.46 22.88
CA SER A 237 11.25 -0.12 23.05
C SER A 237 12.37 0.85 22.66
N PRO A 238 12.08 1.91 21.88
CA PRO A 238 13.06 2.96 21.62
C PRO A 238 13.59 3.55 22.93
N VAL A 239 14.91 3.70 23.02
CA VAL A 239 15.61 4.36 24.12
C VAL A 239 15.34 5.87 24.07
N VAL A 240 15.37 6.45 22.87
CA VAL A 240 15.08 7.88 22.67
C VAL A 240 13.71 8.06 22.02
N ARG A 241 12.81 8.80 22.69
CA ARG A 241 11.49 9.14 22.15
C ARG A 241 11.50 10.53 21.50
N MET A 242 11.99 10.58 20.26
CA MET A 242 11.87 11.79 19.42
C MET A 242 10.40 12.10 19.12
N LYS A 243 10.04 13.39 19.18
CA LYS A 243 8.71 13.89 18.78
C LYS A 243 8.80 14.59 17.44
N GLN A 244 7.76 14.47 16.63
CA GLN A 244 7.61 15.20 15.36
C GLN A 244 7.82 16.72 15.54
N PRO A 245 8.54 17.42 14.62
CA PRO A 245 8.97 18.81 14.82
C PRO A 245 7.86 19.83 15.13
N ALA A 246 6.63 19.57 14.70
CA ALA A 246 5.46 20.33 15.11
C ALA A 246 4.24 19.43 15.26
N THR A 247 3.57 19.50 16.41
CA THR A 247 2.31 18.82 16.71
C THR A 247 1.25 19.81 17.21
N GLY A 248 -0.02 19.39 17.23
CA GLY A 248 -1.13 20.17 17.80
C GLY A 248 -1.27 21.59 17.23
N VAL A 249 -1.49 22.56 18.15
CA VAL A 249 -1.83 23.95 17.83
C VAL A 249 -0.75 24.65 17.00
N ARG A 250 0.54 24.53 17.37
CA ARG A 250 1.67 25.10 16.60
C ARG A 250 1.60 24.68 15.14
N ARG A 251 1.29 23.42 14.87
CA ARG A 251 1.18 22.90 13.51
C ARG A 251 -0.07 23.39 12.77
N LYS A 252 -1.21 23.55 13.46
CA LYS A 252 -2.45 24.11 12.88
C LYS A 252 -2.21 25.55 12.41
N VAL A 253 -1.58 26.36 13.27
CA VAL A 253 -1.20 27.75 12.97
C VAL A 253 -0.18 27.81 11.82
N LEU A 254 0.89 27.01 11.88
CA LEU A 254 1.89 26.97 10.80
C LEU A 254 1.28 26.59 9.42
N LYS A 255 0.26 25.73 9.38
CA LYS A 255 -0.44 25.33 8.15
C LYS A 255 -1.40 26.40 7.58
N GLN A 256 -1.70 27.49 8.29
CA GLN A 256 -2.53 28.60 7.78
C GLN A 256 -1.72 29.58 6.92
N PHE A 257 -0.43 29.75 7.20
CA PHE A 257 0.46 30.58 6.39
C PHE A 257 0.80 29.89 5.07
N ALA A 258 1.03 30.70 4.02
CA ALA A 258 1.52 30.23 2.73
C ALA A 258 2.78 29.35 2.87
N PRO A 259 3.01 28.41 1.93
CA PRO A 259 4.29 27.69 1.86
C PRO A 259 5.46 28.69 1.84
N PRO A 260 6.58 28.42 2.53
CA PRO A 260 7.77 29.24 2.36
C PRO A 260 8.24 29.20 0.90
N PRO A 261 9.01 30.21 0.44
CA PRO A 261 9.85 30.06 -0.74
C PRO A 261 10.67 28.77 -0.65
N ASP A 262 10.70 28.01 -1.74
CA ASP A 262 11.35 26.69 -1.82
C ASP A 262 12.06 26.59 -3.16
N ASP A 263 13.39 26.71 -3.14
CA ASP A 263 14.23 26.68 -4.35
C ASP A 263 14.41 25.25 -4.90
N THR A 264 13.65 24.27 -4.40
CA THR A 264 13.67 22.85 -4.84
C THR A 264 12.30 22.47 -5.44
N PRO A 265 12.03 22.82 -6.71
CA PRO A 265 10.71 22.64 -7.33
C PRO A 265 10.27 21.17 -7.37
N GLU A 266 11.19 20.20 -7.41
CA GLU A 266 10.90 18.78 -7.41
C GLU A 266 10.17 18.33 -6.14
N LEU A 267 10.60 18.83 -4.97
CA LEU A 267 9.99 18.50 -3.68
C LEU A 267 8.72 19.32 -3.43
N GLN A 268 8.73 20.59 -3.85
CA GLN A 268 7.56 21.46 -3.82
C GLN A 268 6.39 20.86 -4.63
N ASN A 269 6.67 20.38 -5.84
CA ASN A 269 5.69 19.78 -6.75
C ASN A 269 5.31 18.33 -6.37
N ALA A 270 6.22 17.56 -5.76
CA ALA A 270 5.90 16.21 -5.28
C ALA A 270 4.80 16.23 -4.21
N ARG A 271 4.81 17.21 -3.30
CA ARG A 271 3.90 17.20 -2.13
C ARG A 271 2.40 17.26 -2.51
N PRO A 272 1.92 18.13 -3.42
CA PRO A 272 0.56 18.07 -3.93
C PRO A 272 0.20 16.72 -4.55
N ILE A 273 1.09 16.13 -5.34
CA ILE A 273 0.87 14.83 -5.99
C ILE A 273 0.70 13.72 -4.94
N VAL A 274 1.61 13.64 -3.96
CA VAL A 274 1.51 12.68 -2.85
C VAL A 274 0.22 12.90 -2.02
N LYS A 275 -0.20 14.16 -1.80
CA LYS A 275 -1.48 14.44 -1.12
C LYS A 275 -2.68 13.93 -1.93
N MET A 276 -2.69 14.12 -3.25
CA MET A 276 -3.77 13.63 -4.12
C MET A 276 -3.79 12.09 -4.14
N PHE A 277 -2.62 11.45 -4.25
CA PHE A 277 -2.51 9.99 -4.18
C PHE A 277 -2.97 9.44 -2.82
N TYR A 278 -2.60 10.07 -1.71
CA TYR A 278 -3.08 9.72 -0.36
C TYR A 278 -4.61 9.75 -0.26
N LEU A 279 -5.25 10.84 -0.73
CA LEU A 279 -6.71 10.99 -0.66
C LEU A 279 -7.42 10.02 -1.62
N GLY A 280 -6.89 9.84 -2.83
CA GLY A 280 -7.44 8.93 -3.84
C GLY A 280 -7.36 7.46 -3.40
N THR A 281 -6.23 7.02 -2.83
CA THR A 281 -6.09 5.66 -2.29
C THR A 281 -7.00 5.44 -1.08
N MET A 282 -7.11 6.40 -0.16
CA MET A 282 -8.01 6.33 1.00
C MET A 282 -9.48 6.16 0.60
N ASP A 283 -9.97 7.04 -0.29
CA ASP A 283 -11.36 7.02 -0.76
C ASP A 283 -11.65 5.78 -1.61
N THR A 284 -10.71 5.36 -2.48
CA THR A 284 -10.88 4.13 -3.27
C THR A 284 -10.90 2.90 -2.37
N SER A 285 -10.06 2.82 -1.32
CA SER A 285 -10.09 1.73 -0.34
C SER A 285 -11.47 1.62 0.31
N HIS A 286 -12.02 2.74 0.80
CA HIS A 286 -13.36 2.76 1.40
C HIS A 286 -14.48 2.40 0.41
N LYS A 287 -14.30 2.64 -0.89
CA LYS A 287 -15.23 2.23 -1.94
C LYS A 287 -15.13 0.72 -2.21
N VAL A 288 -13.91 0.17 -2.29
CA VAL A 288 -13.67 -1.27 -2.40
C VAL A 288 -14.25 -2.02 -1.21
N ASP A 289 -14.12 -1.51 0.02
CA ASP A 289 -14.76 -2.10 1.21
C ASP A 289 -16.29 -2.22 1.09
N ARG A 290 -16.95 -1.27 0.40
CA ARG A 290 -18.39 -1.34 0.11
C ARG A 290 -18.70 -2.37 -0.95
N VAL A 291 -17.89 -2.47 -2.00
CA VAL A 291 -18.02 -3.51 -3.05
C VAL A 291 -17.87 -4.90 -2.44
N VAL A 292 -16.84 -5.14 -1.62
CA VAL A 292 -16.59 -6.39 -0.89
C VAL A 292 -17.78 -6.77 -0.01
N LYS A 293 -18.35 -5.81 0.73
CA LYS A 293 -19.55 -6.03 1.57
C LYS A 293 -20.78 -6.37 0.72
N ALA A 294 -21.01 -5.65 -0.38
CA ALA A 294 -22.11 -5.90 -1.30
C ALA A 294 -21.96 -7.26 -2.01
N ARG A 295 -20.73 -7.66 -2.38
CA ARG A 295 -20.41 -8.96 -2.99
C ARG A 295 -20.74 -10.12 -2.06
N ARG A 296 -20.36 -10.02 -0.77
CA ARG A 296 -20.76 -11.01 0.26
C ARG A 296 -22.28 -11.05 0.46
N GLY A 297 -22.95 -9.89 0.46
CA GLY A 297 -24.41 -9.81 0.51
C GLY A 297 -25.10 -10.50 -0.67
N LEU A 298 -24.58 -10.29 -1.89
CA LEU A 298 -25.04 -10.98 -3.11
C LEU A 298 -24.85 -12.50 -3.00
N GLY A 299 -23.67 -12.96 -2.55
CA GLY A 299 -23.40 -14.38 -2.37
C GLY A 299 -24.37 -15.08 -1.41
N LEU A 300 -24.72 -14.42 -0.30
CA LEU A 300 -25.72 -14.91 0.65
C LEU A 300 -27.13 -14.95 0.04
N ALA A 301 -27.52 -13.90 -0.71
CA ALA A 301 -28.83 -13.82 -1.35
C ALA A 301 -29.01 -14.86 -2.47
N GLU A 302 -27.96 -15.08 -3.29
CA GLU A 302 -27.96 -16.13 -4.30
C GLU A 302 -27.99 -17.53 -3.66
N SER A 303 -27.27 -17.75 -2.56
CA SER A 303 -27.31 -19.02 -1.82
C SER A 303 -28.73 -19.36 -1.33
N ASP A 304 -29.41 -18.41 -0.68
CA ASP A 304 -30.80 -18.57 -0.24
C ASP A 304 -31.77 -18.75 -1.43
N PHE A 305 -31.58 -18.00 -2.52
CA PHE A 305 -32.36 -18.18 -3.74
C PHE A 305 -32.17 -19.58 -4.35
N GLY A 306 -30.95 -20.09 -4.42
CA GLY A 306 -30.65 -21.42 -4.92
C GLY A 306 -31.24 -22.54 -4.05
N VAL A 307 -31.32 -22.36 -2.72
CA VAL A 307 -32.03 -23.27 -1.82
C VAL A 307 -33.53 -23.30 -2.15
N LYS A 308 -34.17 -22.13 -2.21
CA LYS A 308 -35.61 -21.99 -2.52
C LYS A 308 -35.96 -22.55 -3.90
N LEU A 309 -35.13 -22.25 -4.91
CA LEU A 309 -35.31 -22.76 -6.27
C LEU A 309 -35.17 -24.29 -6.33
N GLY A 310 -34.22 -24.86 -5.58
CA GLY A 310 -34.05 -26.32 -5.47
C GLY A 310 -35.23 -27.03 -4.81
N GLN A 311 -35.93 -26.38 -3.86
CA GLN A 311 -37.11 -26.92 -3.19
C GLN A 311 -38.32 -27.07 -4.12
N MET A 312 -38.43 -26.26 -5.18
CA MET A 312 -39.55 -26.32 -6.12
C MET A 312 -39.65 -27.66 -6.88
N HIS A 313 -38.54 -28.43 -6.95
CA HIS A 313 -38.52 -29.82 -7.45
C HIS A 313 -39.67 -30.66 -6.87
N VAL A 314 -39.97 -30.51 -5.58
CA VAL A 314 -40.92 -31.39 -4.85
C VAL A 314 -42.36 -31.22 -5.35
N GLN A 315 -42.71 -30.04 -5.88
CA GLN A 315 -44.05 -29.76 -6.42
C GLN A 315 -44.14 -30.05 -7.93
N GLU A 316 -43.01 -30.33 -8.58
CA GLU A 316 -42.93 -30.42 -10.04
C GLU A 316 -43.19 -31.85 -10.53
N THR A 317 -44.28 -32.02 -11.27
CA THR A 317 -44.70 -33.31 -11.85
C THR A 317 -43.91 -33.70 -13.09
N HIS A 318 -43.36 -32.75 -13.84
CA HIS A 318 -42.61 -33.03 -15.05
C HIS A 318 -41.15 -33.40 -14.72
N PRO A 319 -40.70 -34.66 -14.91
CA PRO A 319 -39.43 -35.15 -14.34
C PRO A 319 -38.19 -34.40 -14.84
N GLY A 320 -38.20 -33.95 -16.09
CA GLY A 320 -37.10 -33.13 -16.64
C GLY A 320 -37.03 -31.72 -16.05
N LEU A 321 -38.19 -31.10 -15.76
CA LEU A 321 -38.27 -29.76 -15.17
C LEU A 321 -37.95 -29.83 -13.67
N SER A 322 -38.45 -30.87 -13.02
CA SER A 322 -38.15 -31.22 -11.64
C SER A 322 -36.63 -31.36 -11.46
N ASN A 323 -35.95 -32.19 -12.27
CA ASN A 323 -34.49 -32.33 -12.23
C ASN A 323 -33.73 -31.02 -12.53
N ALA A 324 -34.22 -30.22 -13.49
CA ALA A 324 -33.63 -28.92 -13.79
C ALA A 324 -33.70 -27.96 -12.59
N TYR A 325 -34.83 -27.88 -11.86
CA TYR A 325 -34.92 -27.06 -10.64
C TYR A 325 -33.91 -27.49 -9.56
N ARG A 326 -33.78 -28.81 -9.32
CA ARG A 326 -32.80 -29.34 -8.35
C ARG A 326 -31.36 -28.98 -8.73
N LYS A 327 -30.97 -29.16 -10.00
CA LYS A 327 -29.60 -28.89 -10.48
C LYS A 327 -29.33 -27.38 -10.53
N LEU A 328 -30.26 -26.57 -11.04
CA LEU A 328 -30.15 -25.11 -11.09
C LEU A 328 -30.05 -24.50 -9.68
N GLY A 329 -30.84 -24.99 -8.71
CA GLY A 329 -30.75 -24.54 -7.31
C GLY A 329 -29.39 -24.80 -6.67
N LYS A 330 -28.77 -25.97 -6.94
CA LYS A 330 -27.40 -26.26 -6.51
C LYS A 330 -26.36 -25.35 -7.19
N ILE A 331 -26.53 -25.11 -8.49
CA ILE A 331 -25.61 -24.27 -9.28
C ILE A 331 -25.64 -22.81 -8.80
N ILE A 332 -26.81 -22.26 -8.51
CA ILE A 332 -26.92 -20.89 -7.97
C ILE A 332 -26.34 -20.78 -6.57
N GLN A 333 -26.49 -21.80 -5.70
CA GLN A 333 -25.75 -21.86 -4.43
C GLN A 333 -24.23 -21.78 -4.64
N THR A 334 -23.70 -22.55 -5.60
CA THR A 334 -22.26 -22.53 -5.92
C THR A 334 -21.78 -21.18 -6.49
N VAL A 335 -22.61 -20.45 -7.24
CA VAL A 335 -22.28 -19.07 -7.65
C VAL A 335 -22.29 -18.12 -6.44
N GLY A 336 -23.21 -18.33 -5.49
CA GLY A 336 -23.21 -17.65 -4.20
C GLY A 336 -21.89 -17.80 -3.42
N ASP A 337 -21.36 -19.02 -3.34
CA ASP A 337 -20.05 -19.30 -2.76
C ASP A 337 -18.91 -18.61 -3.51
N PHE A 338 -18.97 -18.56 -4.86
CA PHE A 338 -17.95 -17.86 -5.66
C PHE A 338 -17.93 -16.36 -5.40
N HIS A 339 -19.08 -15.70 -5.21
CA HIS A 339 -19.11 -14.28 -4.80
C HIS A 339 -18.42 -14.06 -3.45
N ALA A 340 -18.54 -14.98 -2.50
CA ALA A 340 -17.86 -14.88 -1.21
C ALA A 340 -16.33 -15.03 -1.34
N VAL A 341 -15.87 -15.89 -2.24
CA VAL A 341 -14.44 -16.02 -2.61
C VAL A 341 -13.94 -14.77 -3.37
N GLN A 342 -14.71 -14.28 -4.34
CA GLN A 342 -14.41 -13.06 -5.11
C GLN A 342 -14.26 -11.84 -4.19
N ALA A 343 -15.18 -11.64 -3.24
CA ALA A 343 -15.11 -10.58 -2.25
C ALA A 343 -13.82 -10.63 -1.40
N THR A 344 -13.34 -11.84 -1.11
CA THR A 344 -12.12 -12.04 -0.32
C THR A 344 -10.87 -11.80 -1.16
N ALA A 345 -10.88 -12.17 -2.45
CA ALA A 345 -9.85 -11.78 -3.40
C ALA A 345 -9.79 -10.25 -3.59
N GLU A 346 -10.93 -9.58 -3.82
CA GLU A 346 -11.06 -8.12 -3.96
C GLU A 346 -10.44 -7.36 -2.78
N ALA A 347 -10.79 -7.76 -1.56
CA ALA A 347 -10.24 -7.18 -0.34
C ALA A 347 -8.71 -7.36 -0.27
N THR A 348 -8.21 -8.54 -0.64
CA THR A 348 -6.80 -8.91 -0.48
C THR A 348 -5.89 -8.33 -1.59
N THR A 349 -6.37 -8.23 -2.83
CA THR A 349 -5.54 -7.82 -3.99
C THR A 349 -5.72 -6.35 -4.39
N LEU A 350 -6.76 -5.66 -3.88
CA LEU A 350 -7.00 -4.25 -4.16
C LEU A 350 -7.27 -3.42 -2.90
N GLY A 351 -8.12 -3.90 -1.98
CA GLY A 351 -8.41 -3.19 -0.72
C GLY A 351 -7.17 -2.97 0.14
N ASP A 352 -6.46 -4.05 0.48
CA ASP A 352 -5.24 -4.03 1.28
C ASP A 352 -4.13 -3.14 0.68
N PRO A 353 -3.76 -3.28 -0.61
CA PRO A 353 -2.80 -2.39 -1.25
C PRO A 353 -3.19 -0.90 -1.19
N LEU A 354 -4.47 -0.56 -1.43
CA LEU A 354 -4.94 0.83 -1.36
C LEU A 354 -4.84 1.39 0.07
N SER A 355 -5.22 0.61 1.08
CA SER A 355 -5.11 0.98 2.50
C SER A 355 -3.65 1.16 2.93
N TYR A 356 -2.77 0.25 2.52
CA TYR A 356 -1.32 0.34 2.75
C TYR A 356 -0.72 1.59 2.09
N HIS A 357 -0.97 1.80 0.79
CA HIS A 357 -0.40 2.94 0.06
C HIS A 357 -0.99 4.29 0.50
N SER A 358 -2.21 4.32 1.04
CA SER A 358 -2.73 5.50 1.74
C SER A 358 -1.91 5.79 3.00
N SER A 359 -1.66 4.78 3.84
CA SER A 359 -0.83 4.92 5.04
C SER A 359 0.60 5.36 4.72
N ASP A 360 1.22 4.79 3.69
CA ASP A 360 2.56 5.13 3.20
C ASP A 360 2.63 6.57 2.66
N ALA A 361 1.69 6.94 1.79
CA ALA A 361 1.59 8.29 1.24
C ALA A 361 1.28 9.36 2.31
N PHE A 362 0.58 9.00 3.38
CA PHE A 362 0.38 9.88 4.53
C PHE A 362 1.74 10.24 5.16
N ILE A 363 2.60 9.26 5.45
CA ILE A 363 3.93 9.49 6.06
C ILE A 363 4.80 10.37 5.15
N VAL A 364 4.84 10.09 3.84
CA VAL A 364 5.62 10.89 2.87
C VAL A 364 5.10 12.33 2.81
N LYS A 365 3.78 12.54 2.70
CA LYS A 365 3.14 13.87 2.70
C LYS A 365 3.45 14.65 3.98
N GLU A 366 3.52 13.99 5.13
CA GLU A 366 3.85 14.61 6.41
C GLU A 366 5.34 14.93 6.52
N THR A 367 6.23 14.07 6.02
CA THR A 367 7.68 14.31 5.95
C THR A 367 8.02 15.51 5.06
N LEU A 368 7.40 15.60 3.87
CA LEU A 368 7.50 16.79 3.02
C LEU A 368 6.93 18.05 3.69
N THR A 369 5.86 17.93 4.49
CA THR A 369 5.37 19.03 5.33
C THR A 369 6.36 19.44 6.41
N ASN A 370 7.10 18.50 7.00
CA ASN A 370 8.12 18.81 8.00
C ASN A 370 9.32 19.54 7.36
N ARG A 371 9.70 19.21 6.11
CA ARG A 371 10.68 20.00 5.34
C ARG A 371 10.21 21.44 5.12
N HIS A 372 8.93 21.67 4.82
CA HIS A 372 8.39 23.05 4.71
C HIS A 372 8.47 23.82 6.05
N ILE A 373 8.34 23.14 7.19
CA ILE A 373 8.50 23.77 8.50
C ILE A 373 9.97 24.13 8.73
N LEU A 374 10.90 23.22 8.42
CA LEU A 374 12.34 23.45 8.51
C LEU A 374 12.81 24.63 7.63
N LEU A 375 12.29 24.75 6.39
CA LEU A 375 12.55 25.91 5.51
C LEU A 375 12.08 27.22 6.13
N ARG A 376 10.92 27.23 6.80
CA ARG A 376 10.40 28.42 7.48
C ARG A 376 11.24 28.79 8.70
N ASP A 377 11.63 27.81 9.49
CA ASP A 377 12.49 28.01 10.67
C ASP A 377 13.86 28.58 10.22
N LEU A 378 14.42 28.12 9.09
CA LEU A 378 15.63 28.71 8.47
C LEU A 378 15.43 30.17 8.06
N ILE A 379 14.34 30.51 7.38
CA ILE A 379 14.05 31.91 6.99
C ILE A 379 13.93 32.81 8.23
N GLN A 380 13.32 32.31 9.32
CA GLN A 380 13.22 33.05 10.58
C GLN A 380 14.60 33.25 11.23
N ALA A 381 15.47 32.24 11.23
CA ALA A 381 16.84 32.37 11.70
C ALA A 381 17.65 33.39 10.90
N GLN A 382 17.58 33.35 9.56
CA GLN A 382 18.21 34.34 8.68
C GLN A 382 17.74 35.78 8.97
N GLN A 383 16.45 35.97 9.22
CA GLN A 383 15.91 37.27 9.62
C GLN A 383 16.41 37.71 11.01
N ALA A 384 16.50 36.78 11.96
CA ALA A 384 17.05 37.04 13.29
C ALA A 384 18.53 37.46 13.22
N THR A 385 19.37 36.73 12.48
CA THR A 385 20.78 37.08 12.29
C THR A 385 20.94 38.46 11.64
N ARG A 386 20.18 38.77 10.58
CA ARG A 386 20.21 40.10 9.94
C ARG A 386 19.86 41.22 10.94
N SER A 387 18.86 40.99 11.79
CA SER A 387 18.45 41.93 12.84
C SER A 387 19.53 42.12 13.91
N LYS A 388 20.11 41.01 14.42
CA LYS A 388 21.21 41.05 15.40
C LYS A 388 22.47 41.71 14.83
N ARG A 389 22.79 41.44 13.56
CA ARG A 389 23.92 42.07 12.85
C ARG A 389 23.74 43.58 12.75
N ALA A 390 22.56 44.03 12.31
CA ALA A 390 22.22 45.45 12.27
C ALA A 390 22.25 46.13 13.65
N ALA A 391 21.89 45.41 14.73
CA ALA A 391 22.00 45.91 16.10
C ALA A 391 23.49 46.07 16.53
N ALA A 392 24.33 45.07 16.27
CA ALA A 392 25.77 45.14 16.53
C ALA A 392 26.46 46.25 15.71
N ASP A 393 26.10 46.41 14.43
CA ASP A 393 26.67 47.46 13.57
C ASP A 393 26.25 48.87 14.00
N ARG A 394 25.03 49.06 14.55
CA ARG A 394 24.63 50.33 15.16
C ARG A 394 25.48 50.71 16.37
N LEU A 395 25.86 49.73 17.21
CA LEU A 395 26.71 49.98 18.38
C LEU A 395 28.12 50.43 17.96
N LYS A 396 28.69 49.84 16.89
CA LYS A 396 30.00 50.24 16.33
C LYS A 396 30.06 51.71 15.88
N VAL A 397 28.94 52.27 15.44
CA VAL A 397 28.85 53.65 14.92
C VAL A 397 28.44 54.66 16.01
N SER A 398 27.91 54.20 17.13
CA SER A 398 27.44 55.08 18.21
C SER A 398 28.61 55.70 19.00
N SER A 399 28.48 56.98 19.36
CA SER A 399 29.54 57.77 20.02
C SER A 399 29.64 57.59 21.54
N SER A 400 28.70 56.86 22.15
CA SER A 400 28.70 56.53 23.58
C SER A 400 28.27 55.08 23.73
N VAL A 401 29.23 54.22 24.08
CA VAL A 401 29.09 52.76 24.05
C VAL A 401 29.44 52.20 25.42
N ARG A 402 28.55 51.38 26.00
CA ARG A 402 28.85 50.60 27.20
C ARG A 402 29.46 49.25 26.79
N PRO A 403 30.64 48.84 27.31
CA PRO A 403 31.28 47.57 26.96
C PRO A 403 30.32 46.37 27.06
N ASP A 404 29.62 46.24 28.19
CA ASP A 404 28.67 45.14 28.46
C ASP A 404 27.61 44.97 27.36
N LYS A 405 27.17 46.09 26.74
CA LYS A 405 26.17 46.07 25.66
C LYS A 405 26.75 45.72 24.30
N VAL A 406 28.06 45.90 24.10
CA VAL A 406 28.77 45.38 22.93
C VAL A 406 28.93 43.87 23.08
N ASP A 407 29.39 43.40 24.24
CA ASP A 407 29.60 41.97 24.49
C ASP A 407 28.29 41.18 24.41
N GLU A 408 27.19 41.71 24.98
CA GLU A 408 25.84 41.15 24.81
C GLU A 408 25.41 41.08 23.33
N ALA A 409 25.70 42.12 22.54
CA ALA A 409 25.33 42.17 21.13
C ALA A 409 26.20 41.28 20.23
N ILE A 410 27.48 41.09 20.56
CA ILE A 410 28.38 40.15 19.89
C ILE A 410 27.93 38.72 20.19
N ASN A 411 27.76 38.36 21.47
CA ASN A 411 27.30 37.03 21.87
C ASN A 411 25.95 36.67 21.23
N ALA A 412 25.00 37.61 21.22
CA ALA A 412 23.69 37.39 20.60
C ALA A 412 23.71 37.38 19.06
N LEU A 413 24.77 37.89 18.42
CA LEU A 413 25.01 37.74 16.98
C LEU A 413 25.63 36.39 16.68
N ASP A 414 26.64 35.97 17.45
CA ASP A 414 27.33 34.69 17.28
C ASP A 414 26.37 33.50 17.52
N GLU A 415 25.50 33.59 18.53
CA GLU A 415 24.44 32.60 18.75
C GLU A 415 23.46 32.51 17.56
N ALA A 416 23.02 33.66 17.04
CA ALA A 416 22.12 33.71 15.88
C ALA A 416 22.78 33.15 14.61
N GLN A 417 24.05 33.50 14.36
CA GLN A 417 24.82 32.95 13.26
C GLN A 417 25.01 31.44 13.40
N GLY A 418 25.35 30.93 14.59
CA GLY A 418 25.47 29.49 14.84
C GLY A 418 24.15 28.73 14.60
N HIS A 419 23.01 29.33 14.97
CA HIS A 419 21.69 28.76 14.72
C HIS A 419 21.30 28.76 13.23
N GLU A 420 21.58 29.85 12.51
CA GLU A 420 21.39 29.94 11.04
C GLU A 420 22.26 28.91 10.31
N ASP A 421 23.55 28.79 10.68
CA ASP A 421 24.49 27.83 10.12
C ASP A 421 24.01 26.37 10.31
N TYR A 422 23.52 26.06 11.52
CA TYR A 422 22.97 24.76 11.85
C TYR A 422 21.73 24.44 11.00
N LEU A 423 20.77 25.36 10.92
CA LEU A 423 19.55 25.18 10.13
C LEU A 423 19.85 25.12 8.63
N THR A 424 20.83 25.87 8.14
CA THR A 424 21.29 25.85 6.74
C THR A 424 21.83 24.47 6.39
N LYS A 425 22.79 23.96 7.16
CA LYS A 425 23.40 22.63 6.96
C LYS A 425 22.35 21.51 7.08
N ARG A 426 21.44 21.60 8.04
CA ARG A 426 20.34 20.64 8.23
C ARG A 426 19.37 20.64 7.05
N THR A 427 18.98 21.83 6.55
CA THR A 427 18.06 21.98 5.42
C THR A 427 18.66 21.45 4.13
N GLN A 428 19.95 21.71 3.88
CA GLN A 428 20.68 21.18 2.72
C GLN A 428 20.71 19.64 2.74
N ARG A 429 21.07 19.03 3.88
CA ARG A 429 21.10 17.56 4.03
C ARG A 429 19.72 16.93 3.83
N VAL A 430 18.69 17.46 4.49
CA VAL A 430 17.30 16.99 4.35
C VAL A 430 16.82 17.11 2.90
N THR A 431 17.11 18.23 2.23
CA THR A 431 16.71 18.45 0.83
C THR A 431 17.42 17.48 -0.12
N SER A 432 18.73 17.31 0.01
CA SER A 432 19.52 16.43 -0.86
C SER A 432 19.09 14.97 -0.75
N ASN A 433 18.88 14.45 0.46
CA ASN A 433 18.43 13.08 0.67
C ASN A 433 16.98 12.88 0.18
N LEU A 434 16.07 13.81 0.49
CA LEU A 434 14.67 13.69 0.07
C LEU A 434 14.48 13.72 -1.46
N LEU A 435 15.39 14.32 -2.23
CA LEU A 435 15.37 14.23 -3.70
C LEU A 435 15.59 12.79 -4.20
N ALA A 436 16.57 12.08 -3.63
CA ALA A 436 16.83 10.67 -3.95
C ALA A 436 15.69 9.76 -3.44
N GLU A 437 15.22 10.00 -2.23
CA GLU A 437 14.10 9.25 -1.62
C GLU A 437 12.79 9.45 -2.39
N LYS A 438 12.50 10.66 -2.88
CA LYS A 438 11.36 10.92 -3.78
C LYS A 438 11.42 9.98 -4.98
N GLN A 439 12.57 9.85 -5.64
CA GLN A 439 12.68 8.99 -6.81
C GLN A 439 12.42 7.52 -6.44
N ARG A 440 13.12 7.01 -5.43
CA ARG A 440 12.94 5.64 -4.90
C ARG A 440 11.48 5.34 -4.52
N TRP A 441 10.80 6.29 -3.87
CA TRP A 441 9.41 6.12 -3.44
C TRP A 441 8.41 6.10 -4.60
N PHE A 442 8.57 7.01 -5.57
CA PHE A 442 7.73 7.04 -6.78
C PHE A 442 7.89 5.75 -7.61
N ASP A 443 9.13 5.30 -7.81
CA ASP A 443 9.42 4.09 -8.58
C ASP A 443 8.86 2.84 -7.88
N ARG A 444 9.09 2.69 -6.57
CA ARG A 444 8.53 1.58 -5.77
C ARG A 444 7.00 1.56 -5.79
N THR A 445 6.38 2.69 -5.46
CA THR A 445 4.93 2.80 -5.30
C THR A 445 4.19 2.58 -6.62
N THR A 446 4.72 3.10 -7.74
CA THR A 446 4.15 2.85 -9.07
C THR A 446 4.19 1.36 -9.41
N ASN A 447 5.32 0.69 -9.20
CA ASN A 447 5.47 -0.74 -9.51
C ASN A 447 4.57 -1.61 -8.61
N ASP A 448 4.50 -1.35 -7.30
CA ASP A 448 3.65 -2.09 -6.36
C ASP A 448 2.15 -1.91 -6.68
N MET A 449 1.71 -0.70 -7.03
CA MET A 449 0.33 -0.44 -7.46
C MET A 449 -0.02 -1.11 -8.79
N LEU A 450 0.86 -1.06 -9.80
CA LEU A 450 0.65 -1.75 -11.08
C LEU A 450 0.59 -3.28 -10.89
N ALA A 451 1.43 -3.84 -10.03
CA ALA A 451 1.39 -5.26 -9.68
C ALA A 451 0.07 -5.63 -9.00
N SER A 452 -0.41 -4.81 -8.06
CA SER A 452 -1.69 -5.01 -7.35
C SER A 452 -2.89 -4.96 -8.30
N LEU A 453 -2.96 -3.94 -9.17
CA LEU A 453 -4.00 -3.81 -10.20
C LEU A 453 -3.99 -5.00 -11.17
N ARG A 454 -2.80 -5.49 -11.56
CA ARG A 454 -2.65 -6.68 -12.40
C ARG A 454 -3.14 -7.95 -11.68
N GLU A 455 -2.77 -8.14 -10.42
CA GLU A 455 -3.22 -9.30 -9.62
C GLU A 455 -4.75 -9.29 -9.48
N TYR A 456 -5.33 -8.14 -9.07
CA TYR A 456 -6.77 -7.93 -8.99
C TYR A 456 -7.48 -8.27 -10.30
N THR A 457 -7.02 -7.71 -11.43
CA THR A 457 -7.64 -7.93 -12.74
C THR A 457 -7.62 -9.40 -13.15
N LEU A 458 -6.51 -10.11 -12.88
CA LEU A 458 -6.42 -11.55 -13.17
C LEU A 458 -7.34 -12.38 -12.27
N ARG A 459 -7.43 -12.08 -10.97
CA ARG A 459 -8.36 -12.75 -10.04
C ARG A 459 -9.83 -12.50 -10.42
N GLN A 460 -10.18 -11.29 -10.87
CA GLN A 460 -11.51 -10.98 -11.38
C GLN A 460 -11.87 -11.81 -12.62
N ILE A 461 -11.00 -11.81 -13.63
CA ILE A 461 -11.19 -12.62 -14.86
C ILE A 461 -11.33 -14.10 -14.51
N GLU A 462 -10.54 -14.61 -13.56
CA GLU A 462 -10.65 -16.01 -13.14
C GLU A 462 -11.97 -16.30 -12.42
N SER A 463 -12.44 -15.40 -11.54
CA SER A 463 -13.73 -15.53 -10.85
C SER A 463 -14.90 -15.58 -11.83
N GLU A 464 -15.00 -14.60 -12.73
CA GLU A 464 -16.09 -14.53 -13.71
C GLU A 464 -16.09 -15.74 -14.66
N ARG A 465 -14.92 -16.27 -15.02
CA ARG A 465 -14.81 -17.50 -15.82
C ARG A 465 -15.28 -18.74 -15.06
N ARG A 466 -15.00 -18.86 -13.75
CA ARG A 466 -15.49 -19.97 -12.91
C ARG A 466 -17.02 -19.91 -12.75
N THR A 467 -17.56 -18.72 -12.50
CA THR A 467 -19.01 -18.44 -12.46
C THR A 467 -19.67 -18.82 -13.78
N LEU A 468 -19.15 -18.33 -14.92
CA LEU A 468 -19.67 -18.65 -16.24
C LEU A 468 -19.65 -20.16 -16.50
N ALA A 469 -18.51 -20.84 -16.32
CA ALA A 469 -18.40 -22.29 -16.53
C ALA A 469 -19.43 -23.10 -15.73
N THR A 470 -19.72 -22.64 -14.51
CA THR A 470 -20.66 -23.30 -13.58
C THR A 470 -22.11 -23.04 -14.00
N LEU A 471 -22.46 -21.81 -14.40
CA LEU A 471 -23.76 -21.50 -15.01
C LEU A 471 -23.99 -22.27 -16.32
N GLU A 472 -22.95 -22.48 -17.13
CA GLU A 472 -23.06 -23.27 -18.36
C GLU A 472 -23.32 -24.75 -18.11
N SER A 473 -22.93 -25.28 -16.94
CA SER A 473 -23.08 -26.70 -16.62
C SER A 473 -24.53 -27.17 -16.50
N VAL A 474 -25.50 -26.27 -16.26
CA VAL A 474 -26.94 -26.59 -16.21
C VAL A 474 -27.60 -26.74 -17.58
N ARG A 475 -26.92 -26.34 -18.66
CA ARG A 475 -27.47 -26.37 -20.03
C ARG A 475 -28.02 -27.76 -20.45
N PRO A 476 -27.38 -28.90 -20.13
CA PRO A 476 -27.91 -30.23 -20.46
C PRO A 476 -29.24 -30.51 -19.77
N ASP A 477 -29.38 -30.18 -18.48
CA ASP A 477 -30.59 -30.39 -17.69
C ASP A 477 -31.76 -29.56 -18.25
N ILE A 478 -31.54 -28.27 -18.50
CA ILE A 478 -32.56 -27.40 -19.12
C ILE A 478 -32.98 -27.93 -20.50
N ARG A 479 -32.03 -28.44 -21.30
CA ARG A 479 -32.33 -29.04 -22.60
C ARG A 479 -32.96 -30.43 -22.54
N ALA A 480 -33.07 -31.04 -21.36
CA ALA A 480 -33.77 -32.31 -21.15
C ALA A 480 -35.23 -32.10 -20.75
N ILE A 481 -35.69 -30.85 -20.55
CA ILE A 481 -37.07 -30.52 -20.17
C ILE A 481 -38.08 -30.83 -21.30
N ASP A 482 -37.68 -30.80 -22.57
CA ASP A 482 -38.55 -31.12 -23.72
C ASP A 482 -37.74 -31.90 -24.76
N ALA A 483 -38.38 -32.85 -25.47
CA ALA A 483 -37.77 -33.61 -26.56
C ALA A 483 -37.15 -32.72 -27.66
N SER A 484 -37.71 -31.52 -27.87
CA SER A 484 -37.22 -30.47 -28.76
C SER A 484 -36.04 -29.66 -28.20
N GLY A 485 -35.57 -29.93 -26.99
CA GLY A 485 -34.39 -29.30 -26.38
C GLY A 485 -34.66 -28.15 -25.40
N GLY A 486 -35.85 -28.06 -24.81
CA GLY A 486 -36.22 -27.15 -23.70
C GLY A 486 -36.34 -25.65 -24.04
N LEU A 487 -35.52 -25.14 -24.95
CA LEU A 487 -35.49 -23.73 -25.38
C LEU A 487 -36.42 -23.43 -26.56
N SER A 488 -36.92 -24.46 -27.24
CA SER A 488 -37.71 -24.34 -28.48
C SER A 488 -39.05 -23.63 -28.30
N ARG A 489 -39.50 -23.41 -27.05
CA ARG A 489 -40.75 -22.70 -26.71
C ARG A 489 -40.55 -21.25 -26.27
N LEU A 490 -39.31 -20.79 -26.04
CA LEU A 490 -39.05 -19.46 -25.50
C LEU A 490 -38.95 -18.42 -26.63
N GLY A 491 -40.10 -17.83 -27.00
CA GLY A 491 -40.17 -16.66 -27.88
C GLY A 491 -39.72 -16.88 -29.33
N ARG A 492 -39.84 -18.10 -29.86
CA ARG A 492 -39.53 -18.42 -31.26
C ARG A 492 -40.70 -19.16 -31.92
N GLU A 493 -41.25 -18.54 -32.96
CA GLU A 493 -42.33 -19.07 -33.81
C GLU A 493 -41.98 -20.42 -34.47
N SER A 494 -40.69 -20.72 -34.63
CA SER A 494 -40.18 -21.91 -35.32
C SER A 494 -39.52 -22.91 -34.35
N HIS A 495 -40.16 -24.07 -34.18
CA HIS A 495 -39.61 -25.19 -33.41
C HIS A 495 -38.66 -26.03 -34.29
N PRO A 496 -37.36 -26.13 -33.95
CA PRO A 496 -36.47 -27.04 -34.67
C PRO A 496 -36.83 -28.50 -34.37
N THR A 497 -37.10 -29.28 -35.42
CA THR A 497 -37.50 -30.70 -35.34
C THR A 497 -36.44 -31.63 -34.76
N ALA A 498 -35.19 -31.16 -34.62
CA ALA A 498 -34.05 -31.93 -34.13
C ALA A 498 -33.37 -31.24 -32.94
N ARG A 499 -33.04 -32.02 -31.91
CA ARG A 499 -32.34 -31.58 -30.70
C ARG A 499 -30.95 -31.08 -31.06
N ARG A 500 -30.70 -29.76 -30.92
CA ARG A 500 -29.37 -29.18 -31.16
C ARG A 500 -28.35 -29.77 -30.17
N PRO A 501 -27.12 -30.11 -30.61
CA PRO A 501 -26.10 -30.68 -29.74
C PRO A 501 -25.78 -29.75 -28.57
N ASN A 502 -25.37 -30.33 -27.43
CA ASN A 502 -24.92 -29.55 -26.29
C ASN A 502 -23.73 -28.66 -26.70
N LEU A 503 -23.89 -27.35 -26.51
CA LEU A 503 -22.74 -26.45 -26.59
C LEU A 503 -21.84 -26.79 -25.41
N GLY A 504 -20.59 -27.19 -25.70
CA GLY A 504 -19.57 -27.36 -24.67
C GLY A 504 -19.33 -26.06 -23.90
N SER A 505 -18.68 -26.15 -22.74
CA SER A 505 -18.36 -24.93 -21.99
C SER A 505 -17.48 -23.99 -22.81
N SER A 506 -17.80 -22.70 -22.76
CA SER A 506 -17.00 -21.62 -23.33
C SER A 506 -15.66 -21.44 -22.61
N GLN A 507 -15.49 -22.04 -21.42
CA GLN A 507 -14.27 -21.93 -20.60
C GLN A 507 -13.44 -23.22 -20.57
N GLY A 508 -13.43 -23.95 -21.69
CA GLY A 508 -12.71 -25.22 -21.83
C GLY A 508 -11.17 -25.10 -21.82
N PRO A 509 -10.45 -26.24 -21.80
CA PRO A 509 -8.98 -26.26 -21.72
C PRO A 509 -8.25 -25.49 -22.82
N LYS A 510 -8.88 -25.34 -24.00
CA LYS A 510 -8.29 -24.64 -25.16
C LYS A 510 -8.26 -23.11 -25.01
N GLY A 511 -9.07 -22.52 -24.14
CA GLY A 511 -9.22 -21.08 -24.08
C GLY A 511 -10.62 -20.63 -23.71
N ASP A 512 -10.79 -19.32 -23.70
CA ASP A 512 -12.06 -18.64 -23.47
C ASP A 512 -12.70 -18.29 -24.83
N ALA A 513 -13.78 -19.00 -25.16
CA ALA A 513 -14.45 -18.96 -26.45
C ALA A 513 -15.11 -17.61 -26.79
N TRP A 514 -15.21 -16.69 -25.82
CA TRP A 514 -15.68 -15.32 -26.02
C TRP A 514 -14.55 -14.37 -26.42
N SER A 515 -13.39 -14.51 -25.78
CA SER A 515 -12.21 -13.67 -26.02
C SER A 515 -11.42 -14.02 -27.29
N GLY A 516 -11.56 -15.26 -27.80
CA GLY A 516 -10.72 -15.80 -28.87
C GLY A 516 -9.26 -16.08 -28.46
N ILE A 517 -8.83 -15.73 -27.24
CA ILE A 517 -7.47 -15.94 -26.74
C ILE A 517 -7.28 -17.42 -26.34
N PRO A 518 -6.32 -18.14 -26.96
CA PRO A 518 -5.93 -19.47 -26.49
C PRO A 518 -5.28 -19.37 -25.10
N ARG A 519 -5.61 -20.29 -24.19
CA ARG A 519 -4.88 -20.40 -22.92
C ARG A 519 -3.43 -20.80 -23.22
N ARG A 520 -2.47 -19.92 -22.91
CA ARG A 520 -1.04 -20.27 -22.94
C ARG A 520 -0.80 -21.39 -21.92
N SER A 521 -0.27 -22.53 -22.36
CA SER A 521 -0.02 -23.71 -21.52
C SER A 521 0.95 -23.47 -20.36
N ASP A 522 1.78 -22.42 -20.45
CA ASP A 522 2.80 -22.10 -19.44
C ASP A 522 2.26 -21.61 -18.09
N SER A 523 0.95 -21.35 -17.95
CA SER A 523 0.38 -20.89 -16.67
C SER A 523 0.43 -21.93 -15.55
N LEU A 524 0.72 -23.20 -15.85
CA LEU A 524 0.99 -24.24 -14.85
C LEU A 524 2.32 -24.06 -14.09
N GLY A 525 3.25 -23.23 -14.59
CA GLY A 525 4.58 -23.05 -14.00
C GLY A 525 4.79 -21.74 -13.21
N ARG A 526 3.82 -20.81 -13.20
CA ARG A 526 3.95 -19.49 -12.57
C ARG A 526 2.66 -19.00 -11.90
N SER A 527 2.23 -19.72 -10.86
CA SER A 527 1.39 -19.15 -9.80
C SER A 527 1.85 -19.66 -8.44
N LEU A 528 2.46 -18.76 -7.67
CA LEU A 528 2.54 -18.88 -6.22
C LEU A 528 1.16 -18.52 -5.65
N SER A 529 0.24 -19.49 -5.63
CA SER A 529 -1.04 -19.36 -4.93
C SER A 529 -1.57 -20.76 -4.59
N GLY A 530 -2.03 -20.95 -3.35
CA GLY A 530 -2.28 -22.27 -2.78
C GLY A 530 -3.26 -23.15 -3.57
N SER A 531 -2.98 -24.44 -3.60
CA SER A 531 -3.87 -25.45 -4.18
C SER A 531 -5.05 -25.70 -3.24
N PHE A 532 -6.13 -24.94 -3.41
CA PHE A 532 -7.39 -25.26 -2.75
C PHE A 532 -8.03 -26.49 -3.42
N VAL A 533 -7.84 -27.64 -2.78
CA VAL A 533 -8.54 -28.88 -3.12
C VAL A 533 -10.03 -28.71 -2.78
N ALA A 534 -10.87 -28.64 -3.81
CA ALA A 534 -12.32 -28.75 -3.66
C ALA A 534 -12.73 -30.25 -3.67
N PRO A 535 -13.73 -30.67 -2.88
CA PRO A 535 -14.18 -32.05 -2.88
C PRO A 535 -14.92 -32.36 -4.19
N THR A 536 -14.49 -33.42 -4.88
CA THR A 536 -15.27 -33.99 -5.98
C THR A 536 -16.51 -34.70 -5.42
N PRO A 537 -17.70 -34.49 -5.99
CA PRO A 537 -18.85 -35.32 -5.65
C PRO A 537 -18.58 -36.76 -6.09
N THR A 538 -18.66 -37.69 -5.16
CA THR A 538 -18.70 -39.13 -5.44
C THR A 538 -20.02 -39.47 -6.10
N GLU A 539 -19.98 -39.87 -7.37
CA GLU A 539 -21.05 -40.61 -8.01
C GLU A 539 -20.53 -42.05 -8.18
N ASP A 540 -21.02 -42.95 -7.33
CA ASP A 540 -20.90 -44.40 -7.54
C ASP A 540 -21.73 -44.78 -8.77
N ASP A 541 -21.16 -45.54 -9.71
CA ASP A 541 -21.94 -46.31 -10.69
C ASP A 541 -21.14 -47.53 -11.17
N GLU A 542 -21.85 -48.63 -11.42
CA GLU A 542 -21.28 -49.99 -11.48
C GLU A 542 -20.60 -50.36 -12.81
N GLU A 543 -19.64 -51.28 -12.74
CA GLU A 543 -18.96 -51.85 -13.92
C GLU A 543 -19.86 -52.81 -14.72
N VAL A 544 -20.05 -52.58 -16.02
CA VAL A 544 -20.41 -53.64 -16.97
C VAL A 544 -19.59 -53.52 -18.27
N ASN A 545 -19.02 -54.65 -18.71
CA ASN A 545 -18.08 -54.80 -19.82
C ASN A 545 -18.59 -54.38 -21.21
N GLY A 546 -17.66 -53.92 -22.07
CA GLY A 546 -17.89 -53.74 -23.52
C GLY A 546 -16.61 -53.56 -24.35
N HIS A 547 -16.14 -54.64 -24.99
CA HIS A 547 -14.89 -54.68 -25.79
C HIS A 547 -15.05 -53.96 -27.15
N GLY A 548 -14.04 -53.22 -27.63
CA GLY A 548 -14.13 -52.55 -28.96
C GLY A 548 -12.89 -51.80 -29.45
N THR A 549 -11.99 -52.48 -30.14
CA THR A 549 -10.80 -51.88 -30.80
C THR A 549 -11.14 -51.08 -32.07
N GLY A 550 -10.57 -49.88 -32.28
CA GLY A 550 -10.81 -49.12 -33.52
C GLY A 550 -9.86 -47.94 -33.81
N LYS A 551 -8.91 -48.15 -34.74
CA LYS A 551 -7.92 -47.18 -35.25
C LYS A 551 -8.49 -45.80 -35.62
N GLY A 552 -7.74 -44.74 -35.32
CA GLY A 552 -8.07 -43.37 -35.71
C GLY A 552 -7.90 -43.08 -37.21
N ARG A 553 -8.43 -41.93 -37.65
CA ARG A 553 -8.19 -41.38 -38.99
C ARG A 553 -8.32 -39.85 -39.01
N LEU A 554 -7.22 -39.17 -39.32
CA LEU A 554 -7.23 -37.76 -39.70
C LEU A 554 -8.09 -37.58 -40.96
N ARG A 555 -8.91 -36.52 -41.00
CA ARG A 555 -9.58 -36.06 -42.23
C ARG A 555 -9.53 -34.54 -42.32
N SER A 556 -8.78 -34.09 -43.32
CA SER A 556 -8.82 -32.74 -43.88
C SER A 556 -9.91 -32.64 -44.95
N ALA A 557 -10.65 -31.52 -44.97
CA ALA A 557 -11.44 -31.04 -46.09
C ALA A 557 -11.45 -29.50 -45.97
N SER A 558 -10.74 -28.75 -46.81
CA SER A 558 -11.19 -28.28 -48.14
C SER A 558 -12.42 -27.37 -48.03
N GLY A 559 -12.20 -26.06 -48.23
CA GLY A 559 -13.26 -25.06 -48.11
C GLY A 559 -14.16 -24.98 -49.35
N VAL A 560 -15.36 -24.43 -49.12
CA VAL A 560 -16.21 -23.83 -50.15
C VAL A 560 -16.67 -22.48 -49.60
N SER A 561 -16.51 -21.42 -50.40
CA SER A 561 -17.01 -20.09 -50.10
C SER A 561 -18.38 -19.91 -50.75
N SER A 562 -19.38 -19.45 -49.99
CA SER A 562 -20.39 -18.48 -50.45
C SER A 562 -21.46 -18.25 -49.37
N ILE A 563 -21.47 -17.07 -48.77
CA ILE A 563 -22.52 -16.05 -48.89
C ILE A 563 -22.13 -14.91 -47.95
N VAL A 564 -22.10 -13.71 -48.50
CA VAL A 564 -21.86 -12.48 -47.76
C VAL A 564 -23.21 -11.97 -47.28
N GLU A 565 -23.42 -11.94 -45.97
CA GLU A 565 -24.38 -11.03 -45.34
C GLU A 565 -23.53 -9.87 -44.77
N GLU A 566 -23.75 -8.67 -45.30
CA GLU A 566 -23.10 -7.43 -44.84
C GLU A 566 -23.75 -6.91 -43.55
N ASP A 567 -22.96 -6.20 -42.74
CA ASP A 567 -23.37 -5.25 -41.70
C ASP A 567 -24.17 -5.75 -40.47
N ASP A 568 -23.51 -6.54 -39.61
CA ASP A 568 -23.83 -6.57 -38.15
C ASP A 568 -22.56 -6.46 -37.26
N ASP A 569 -21.36 -6.28 -37.84
CA ASP A 569 -20.05 -6.25 -37.14
C ASP A 569 -19.82 -5.00 -36.26
N ASP A 570 -20.67 -3.98 -36.39
CA ASP A 570 -20.65 -2.78 -35.54
C ASP A 570 -21.73 -2.76 -34.45
N ARG A 571 -22.53 -3.83 -34.33
CA ARG A 571 -23.35 -4.04 -33.15
C ARG A 571 -22.46 -4.40 -31.95
N LEU A 572 -22.62 -3.63 -30.87
CA LEU A 572 -22.06 -3.94 -29.55
C LEU A 572 -22.79 -5.14 -28.91
N ASP A 573 -22.59 -6.33 -29.48
CA ASP A 573 -22.93 -7.58 -28.81
C ASP A 573 -21.83 -7.97 -27.80
N ALA A 574 -22.16 -8.83 -26.84
CA ALA A 574 -21.25 -9.22 -25.76
C ALA A 574 -20.01 -10.00 -26.24
N ARG A 575 -20.04 -10.56 -27.46
CA ARG A 575 -18.93 -11.33 -28.04
C ARG A 575 -17.95 -10.42 -28.78
N ASN A 576 -18.47 -9.46 -29.53
CA ASN A 576 -17.73 -8.38 -30.19
C ASN A 576 -17.03 -7.50 -29.13
N ALA A 577 -17.75 -7.12 -28.06
CA ALA A 577 -17.18 -6.39 -26.93
C ALA A 577 -16.04 -7.18 -26.23
N ALA A 578 -16.24 -8.48 -25.96
CA ALA A 578 -15.20 -9.33 -25.37
C ALA A 578 -13.97 -9.48 -26.28
N SER A 579 -14.17 -9.61 -27.60
CA SER A 579 -13.09 -9.68 -28.59
C SER A 579 -12.29 -8.36 -28.67
N ARG A 580 -12.98 -7.21 -28.75
CA ARG A 580 -12.35 -5.87 -28.77
C ARG A 580 -11.53 -5.62 -27.49
N LEU A 581 -12.04 -6.00 -26.30
CA LEU A 581 -11.29 -5.94 -25.04
C LEU A 581 -10.10 -6.92 -25.01
N ALA A 582 -10.25 -8.13 -25.54
CA ALA A 582 -9.19 -9.14 -25.61
C ALA A 582 -7.99 -8.70 -26.48
N THR A 583 -8.23 -7.88 -27.51
CA THR A 583 -7.16 -7.28 -28.33
C THR A 583 -6.47 -6.07 -27.69
N SER A 584 -6.99 -5.54 -26.58
CA SER A 584 -6.39 -4.40 -25.87
C SER A 584 -5.26 -4.88 -24.95
N THR A 585 -4.02 -4.58 -25.33
CA THR A 585 -2.85 -4.78 -24.45
C THR A 585 -2.78 -3.66 -23.41
N PHE A 586 -2.98 -4.01 -22.14
CA PHE A 586 -2.68 -3.20 -20.96
C PHE A 586 -1.20 -3.31 -20.54
#